data_AF-A0A8J8IQS5-F1
#
_entry.id   AF-A0A8J8IQS5-F1
#
_cell.length_a   1.000
_cell.length_b   1.000
_cell.length_c   1.000
_cell.angle_alpha   90.00
_cell.angle_beta   90.00
_cell.angle_gamma   90.00
#
_symmetry.space_group_name_H-M   'P 1'
#
loop_
_entity.id
_entity.type
_entity.pdbx_description
1 polymer ?
#
loop_
_entity_poly.entity_id
_entity_poly.type
_entity_poly.pdbx_seq_one_letter_code
_entity_poly.pdbx_strand_id
1 'polypeptide(L)'
;MLMKLMRKIDLKNSETRHLVILLVITLITFTAVLALPVRLIEPDDNTYYVAMKAFAEGKLTLTRSEYLQFQKEVKDIGTYHFGVQYVRISFDKFALEKAPAYPFILALFHKLGLERAVNLILGLLALIVFYKFLSLAYGPRTAFFSSLILLFNATFLGMFYRIYMSDFASMVFVLIGVALYYMALERDKQAIAVLSGLSLGTSVAIRYTNVVTTLQSCSMRSGS
;
A
#
# COMPACT_ATOMS: atom_id res chain seq x y z
N MET A 1 -25.01 -8.86 18.31
CA MET A 1 -23.89 -9.62 17.70
C MET A 1 -22.52 -9.09 18.12
N LEU A 2 -22.31 -7.77 18.15
CA LEU A 2 -21.09 -7.10 18.66
C LEU A 2 -20.74 -7.47 20.13
N MET A 3 -21.74 -7.57 21.01
CA MET A 3 -21.57 -7.95 22.43
C MET A 3 -21.05 -9.39 22.63
N LYS A 4 -21.26 -10.32 21.69
CA LYS A 4 -20.69 -11.68 21.77
C LYS A 4 -19.23 -11.71 21.31
N LEU A 5 -18.82 -10.78 20.43
CA LEU A 5 -17.43 -10.65 19.98
C LEU A 5 -16.54 -10.07 21.09
N MET A 6 -17.04 -9.09 21.84
CA MET A 6 -16.32 -8.47 22.96
C MET A 6 -16.12 -9.44 24.16
N ARG A 7 -16.99 -10.44 24.33
CA ARG A 7 -16.94 -11.38 25.46
C ARG A 7 -15.80 -12.42 25.39
N LYS A 8 -15.12 -12.54 24.25
CA LYS A 8 -13.97 -13.44 24.03
C LYS A 8 -12.61 -12.75 24.14
N ILE A 9 -12.59 -11.42 24.29
CA ILE A 9 -11.35 -10.66 24.42
C ILE A 9 -10.96 -10.69 25.90
N ASP A 10 -9.98 -11.53 26.24
CA ASP A 10 -9.43 -11.54 27.60
C ASP A 10 -8.59 -10.28 27.84
N LEU A 11 -9.27 -9.23 28.28
CA LEU A 11 -8.66 -7.94 28.66
C LEU A 11 -7.77 -8.05 29.91
N LYS A 12 -7.74 -9.21 30.58
CA LYS A 12 -6.79 -9.50 31.66
C LYS A 12 -5.37 -9.69 31.11
N ASN A 13 -5.22 -10.15 29.87
CA ASN A 13 -3.92 -10.23 29.21
C ASN A 13 -3.45 -8.81 28.83
N SER A 14 -2.29 -8.42 29.38
CA SER A 14 -1.66 -7.13 29.11
C SER A 14 -1.43 -6.90 27.60
N GLU A 15 -1.04 -7.92 26.84
CA GLU A 15 -0.83 -7.81 25.39
C GLU A 15 -2.12 -7.46 24.65
N THR A 16 -3.18 -8.22 24.89
CA THR A 16 -4.49 -8.00 24.26
C THR A 16 -5.04 -6.61 24.59
N ARG A 17 -4.92 -6.19 25.85
CA ARG A 17 -5.39 -4.87 26.29
C ARG A 17 -4.69 -3.73 25.56
N HIS A 18 -3.36 -3.75 25.50
CA HIS A 18 -2.60 -2.70 24.81
C HIS A 18 -2.87 -2.70 23.30
N LEU A 19 -3.00 -3.87 22.67
CA LEU A 19 -3.36 -3.96 21.26
C LEU A 19 -4.76 -3.37 21.00
N VAL A 20 -5.75 -3.67 21.83
CA VAL A 20 -7.10 -3.11 21.68
C VAL A 20 -7.08 -1.59 21.81
N ILE A 21 -6.35 -1.05 22.79
CA ILE A 21 -6.20 0.41 22.96
C ILE A 21 -5.53 1.02 21.73
N LEU A 22 -4.45 0.40 21.22
CA LEU A 22 -3.77 0.85 20.01
C LEU A 22 -4.74 0.90 18.82
N LEU A 23 -5.54 -0.16 18.60
CA LEU A 23 -6.51 -0.23 17.51
C LEU A 23 -7.59 0.85 17.61
N VAL A 24 -8.06 1.16 18.82
CA VAL A 24 -9.01 2.26 19.04
C VAL A 24 -8.38 3.60 18.67
N ILE A 25 -7.14 3.86 19.10
CA ILE A 25 -6.42 5.09 18.75
C ILE A 25 -6.20 5.18 17.23
N THR A 26 -5.77 4.08 16.60
CA THR A 26 -5.60 4.00 15.14
C THR A 26 -6.90 4.32 14.41
N LEU A 27 -8.04 3.79 14.86
CA LEU A 27 -9.34 4.07 14.26
C LEU A 27 -9.72 5.56 14.34
N ILE A 28 -9.46 6.20 15.48
CA ILE A 28 -9.68 7.64 15.66
C ILE A 28 -8.79 8.44 14.70
N THR A 29 -7.50 8.11 14.63
CA THR A 29 -6.55 8.76 13.71
C THR A 29 -6.97 8.59 12.25
N PHE A 30 -7.38 7.38 11.85
CA PHE A 30 -7.83 7.11 10.48
C PHE A 30 -9.09 7.87 10.12
N THR A 31 -10.03 7.99 11.06
CA THR A 31 -11.24 8.79 10.88
C THR A 31 -10.88 10.26 10.64
N ALA A 32 -9.92 10.80 11.40
CA ALA A 32 -9.43 12.16 11.20
C ALA A 32 -8.76 12.35 9.83
N VAL A 33 -7.95 11.38 9.37
CA VAL A 33 -7.33 11.42 8.03
C VAL A 33 -8.38 11.38 6.92
N LEU A 34 -9.40 10.53 7.05
CA LEU A 34 -10.48 10.41 6.06
C LEU A 34 -11.35 11.65 5.95
N ALA A 35 -11.47 12.43 7.03
CA ALA A 35 -12.18 13.70 7.03
C ALA A 35 -11.48 14.79 6.19
N LEU A 36 -10.19 14.65 5.90
CA LEU A 36 -9.46 15.58 5.05
C LEU A 36 -9.75 15.34 3.56
N PRO A 37 -9.90 16.40 2.75
CA PRO A 37 -10.15 16.27 1.32
C PRO A 37 -8.92 15.71 0.60
N VAL A 38 -9.10 14.87 -0.42
CA VAL A 38 -8.00 14.29 -1.20
C VAL A 38 -7.32 15.39 -2.02
N ARG A 39 -5.97 15.39 -2.03
CA ARG A 39 -5.18 16.26 -2.90
C ARG A 39 -4.16 15.43 -3.66
N LEU A 40 -4.05 15.69 -4.96
CA LEU A 40 -2.96 15.21 -5.82
C LEU A 40 -1.84 16.24 -5.70
N ILE A 41 -0.77 15.88 -5.00
CA ILE A 41 0.31 16.80 -4.63
C ILE A 41 1.47 16.67 -5.61
N GLU A 42 1.76 15.44 -6.03
CA GLU A 42 2.95 15.13 -6.83
C GLU A 42 2.61 14.65 -8.25
N PRO A 43 3.55 14.82 -9.21
CA PRO A 43 3.44 14.29 -10.57
C PRO A 43 3.09 12.80 -10.63
N ASP A 44 3.67 12.03 -9.72
CA ASP A 44 3.48 10.59 -9.68
C ASP A 44 2.04 10.24 -9.29
N ASP A 45 1.36 11.09 -8.51
CA ASP A 45 -0.03 10.86 -8.09
C ASP A 45 -0.96 10.81 -9.33
N ASN A 46 -0.72 11.67 -10.33
CA ASN A 46 -1.45 11.67 -11.60
C ASN A 46 -1.23 10.38 -12.41
N THR A 47 0.01 9.89 -12.41
CA THR A 47 0.38 8.68 -13.14
C THR A 47 -0.28 7.45 -12.53
N TYR A 48 -0.25 7.33 -11.20
CA TYR A 48 -0.89 6.24 -10.48
C TYR A 48 -2.42 6.31 -10.57
N TYR A 49 -3.02 7.50 -10.59
CA TYR A 49 -4.46 7.69 -10.84
C TYR A 49 -4.89 7.11 -12.20
N VAL A 50 -4.17 7.47 -13.27
CA VAL A 50 -4.47 6.98 -14.62
C VAL A 50 -4.22 5.46 -14.72
N ALA A 51 -3.10 4.98 -14.18
CA ALA A 51 -2.78 3.55 -14.17
C ALA A 51 -3.81 2.71 -13.39
N MET A 52 -4.29 3.21 -12.25
CA MET A 52 -5.36 2.58 -11.49
C MET A 52 -6.63 2.42 -12.35
N LYS A 53 -7.07 3.47 -13.05
CA LYS A 53 -8.24 3.40 -13.93
C LYS A 53 -8.05 2.43 -15.09
N ALA A 54 -6.91 2.51 -15.78
CA ALA A 54 -6.58 1.61 -16.87
C ALA A 54 -6.59 0.14 -16.42
N PHE A 55 -5.99 -0.16 -15.27
CA PHE A 55 -5.94 -1.51 -14.72
C PHE A 55 -7.30 -1.98 -14.20
N ALA A 56 -8.14 -1.07 -13.71
CA ALA A 56 -9.51 -1.41 -13.34
C ALA A 56 -10.31 -1.88 -14.58
N GLU A 57 -10.04 -1.30 -15.75
CA GLU A 57 -10.60 -1.74 -17.05
C GLU A 57 -9.88 -2.97 -17.64
N GLY A 58 -8.83 -3.50 -16.99
CA GLY A 58 -8.04 -4.64 -17.47
C GLY A 58 -7.01 -4.29 -18.56
N LYS A 59 -6.68 -3.01 -18.73
CA LYS A 59 -5.75 -2.53 -19.77
C LYS A 59 -4.33 -2.37 -19.24
N LEU A 60 -3.38 -3.11 -19.78
CA LEU A 60 -1.95 -2.95 -19.44
C LEU A 60 -1.24 -1.85 -20.24
N THR A 61 -1.85 -1.43 -21.35
CA THR A 61 -1.35 -0.40 -22.26
C THR A 61 -2.50 0.49 -22.68
N LEU A 62 -2.21 1.75 -22.97
CA LEU A 62 -3.17 2.74 -23.47
C LEU A 62 -2.96 2.99 -24.96
N THR A 63 -4.04 3.23 -25.70
CA THR A 63 -3.95 3.79 -27.05
C THR A 63 -3.59 5.28 -27.00
N ARG A 64 -3.22 5.86 -28.15
CA ARG A 64 -2.93 7.31 -28.20
C ARG A 64 -4.16 8.15 -27.83
N SER A 65 -5.36 7.73 -28.25
CA SER A 65 -6.59 8.46 -27.93
C SER A 65 -6.91 8.40 -26.43
N GLU A 66 -6.77 7.23 -25.81
CA GLU A 66 -6.95 7.04 -24.36
C GLU A 66 -5.93 7.85 -23.57
N TYR A 67 -4.67 7.81 -23.96
CA TYR A 67 -3.61 8.59 -23.33
C TYR A 67 -3.91 10.09 -23.34
N LEU A 68 -4.34 10.64 -24.48
CA LEU A 68 -4.72 12.04 -24.60
C LEU A 68 -5.99 12.39 -23.79
N GLN A 69 -6.94 11.47 -23.72
CA GLN A 69 -8.14 11.64 -22.88
C GLN A 69 -7.76 11.73 -21.40
N PHE A 70 -6.89 10.85 -20.92
CA PHE A 70 -6.40 10.89 -19.53
C PHE A 70 -5.57 12.14 -19.24
N GLN A 71 -4.75 12.60 -20.18
CA GLN A 71 -4.06 13.90 -20.01
C GLN A 71 -5.04 15.06 -19.84
N LYS A 72 -6.13 15.06 -20.62
CA LYS A 72 -7.17 16.09 -20.49
C LYS A 72 -7.87 15.99 -19.14
N GLU A 73 -8.24 14.78 -18.71
CA GLU A 73 -8.87 14.57 -17.40
C GLU A 73 -8.00 15.08 -16.24
N VAL A 74 -6.72 14.73 -16.23
CA VAL A 74 -5.76 15.17 -15.20
C VAL A 74 -5.62 16.70 -15.17
N LYS A 75 -5.64 17.34 -16.36
CA LYS A 75 -5.64 18.80 -16.49
C LYS A 75 -6.90 19.43 -15.89
N ASP A 76 -8.07 18.84 -16.15
CA ASP A 76 -9.36 19.33 -15.67
C ASP A 76 -9.50 19.20 -14.12
N ILE A 77 -8.79 18.25 -13.51
CA ILE A 77 -8.71 18.08 -12.04
C ILE A 77 -7.82 19.15 -11.37
N GLY A 78 -7.20 20.05 -12.14
CA GLY A 78 -6.46 21.20 -11.61
C GLY A 78 -4.98 20.91 -11.30
N THR A 79 -4.46 19.77 -11.75
CA THR A 79 -3.04 19.42 -11.58
C THR A 79 -2.20 19.94 -12.75
N TYR A 80 -2.15 21.27 -12.88
CA TYR A 80 -1.59 21.98 -14.05
C TYR A 80 -0.10 21.73 -14.34
N HIS A 81 0.65 21.12 -13.43
CA HIS A 81 2.12 21.10 -13.49
C HIS A 81 2.74 19.78 -13.94
N PHE A 82 1.96 18.69 -14.05
CA PHE A 82 2.54 17.36 -14.13
C PHE A 82 1.80 16.40 -15.07
N GLY A 83 2.45 16.04 -16.18
CA GLY A 83 1.94 15.08 -17.15
C GLY A 83 1.93 13.63 -16.63
N VAL A 84 1.22 12.76 -17.36
CA VAL A 84 1.11 11.32 -17.07
C VAL A 84 2.34 10.59 -17.64
N GLN A 85 3.06 9.86 -16.79
CA GLN A 85 4.33 9.18 -17.14
C GLN A 85 4.06 7.81 -17.78
N TYR A 86 3.83 7.84 -19.10
CA TYR A 86 3.74 6.65 -19.93
C TYR A 86 4.73 6.76 -21.08
N VAL A 87 5.38 5.64 -21.40
CA VAL A 87 6.34 5.54 -22.50
C VAL A 87 5.64 4.95 -23.72
N ARG A 88 5.87 5.56 -24.89
CA ARG A 88 5.39 5.01 -26.16
C ARG A 88 6.17 3.74 -26.50
N ILE A 89 5.47 2.61 -26.60
CA ILE A 89 6.05 1.31 -26.96
C ILE A 89 5.80 0.93 -28.42
N SER A 90 4.79 1.52 -29.07
CA SER A 90 4.53 1.35 -30.50
C SER A 90 3.77 2.55 -31.07
N PHE A 91 3.44 2.54 -32.37
CA PHE A 91 2.79 3.67 -33.03
C PHE A 91 1.55 4.20 -32.29
N ASP A 92 0.72 3.30 -31.76
CA ASP A 92 -0.52 3.62 -31.06
C ASP A 92 -0.62 2.94 -29.68
N LYS A 93 0.52 2.64 -29.03
CA LYS A 93 0.49 2.05 -27.68
C LYS A 93 1.47 2.73 -26.73
N PHE A 94 0.99 2.97 -25.53
CA PHE A 94 1.71 3.56 -24.41
C PHE A 94 1.67 2.60 -23.23
N ALA A 95 2.82 2.36 -22.59
CA ALA A 95 2.93 1.54 -21.39
C ALA A 95 3.30 2.42 -20.19
N LEU A 96 2.85 2.00 -19.01
CA LEU A 96 3.19 2.65 -17.75
C LEU A 96 4.71 2.63 -17.54
N GLU A 97 5.31 3.79 -17.24
CA GLU A 97 6.75 3.89 -16.94
C GLU A 97 7.10 3.37 -15.54
N LYS A 98 6.15 3.44 -14.60
CA LYS A 98 6.31 3.02 -13.20
C LYS A 98 6.05 1.53 -13.01
N ALA A 99 6.48 1.02 -11.85
CA ALA A 99 6.16 -0.34 -11.44
C ALA A 99 4.62 -0.53 -11.34
N PRO A 100 4.05 -1.56 -11.98
CA PRO A 100 2.59 -1.72 -12.06
C PRO A 100 1.97 -2.31 -10.80
N ALA A 101 2.76 -2.91 -9.89
CA ALA A 101 2.18 -3.65 -8.78
C ALA A 101 1.32 -2.76 -7.86
N TYR A 102 1.76 -1.52 -7.60
CA TYR A 102 0.96 -0.59 -6.80
C TYR A 102 -0.34 -0.15 -7.49
N PRO A 103 -0.34 0.35 -8.75
CA PRO A 103 -1.58 0.67 -9.43
C PRO A 103 -2.49 -0.55 -9.64
N PHE A 104 -1.94 -1.76 -9.69
CA PHE A 104 -2.74 -2.99 -9.71
C PHE A 104 -3.47 -3.22 -8.39
N ILE A 105 -2.79 -3.03 -7.25
CA ILE A 105 -3.44 -3.04 -5.93
C ILE A 105 -4.52 -1.95 -5.88
N LEU A 106 -4.18 -0.71 -6.27
CA LEU A 106 -5.14 0.39 -6.29
C LEU A 106 -6.37 0.09 -7.15
N ALA A 107 -6.20 -0.53 -8.33
CA ALA A 107 -7.30 -0.88 -9.21
C ALA A 107 -8.30 -1.85 -8.56
N LEU A 108 -7.82 -2.81 -7.76
CA LEU A 108 -8.69 -3.70 -6.99
C LEU A 108 -9.54 -2.93 -5.97
N PHE A 109 -8.93 -1.98 -5.26
CA PHE A 109 -9.65 -1.15 -4.29
C PHE A 109 -10.58 -0.15 -4.96
N HIS A 110 -10.20 0.39 -6.12
CA HIS A 110 -11.03 1.31 -6.90
C HIS A 110 -12.30 0.64 -7.39
N LYS A 111 -12.24 -0.62 -7.83
CA LYS A 111 -13.44 -1.42 -8.16
C LYS A 111 -14.41 -1.57 -7.00
N LEU A 112 -13.92 -1.49 -5.77
CA LEU A 112 -14.70 -1.56 -4.55
C LEU A 112 -15.11 -0.17 -4.02
N GLY A 113 -14.67 0.92 -4.64
CA GLY A 113 -14.86 2.30 -4.15
C GLY A 113 -14.09 2.61 -2.87
N LEU A 114 -12.99 1.90 -2.62
CA LEU A 114 -12.20 1.95 -1.38
C LEU A 114 -10.75 2.41 -1.60
N GLU A 115 -10.44 3.10 -2.70
CA GLU A 115 -9.08 3.56 -3.00
C GLU A 115 -8.49 4.43 -1.86
N ARG A 116 -9.32 5.23 -1.19
CA ARG A 116 -8.91 6.06 -0.04
C ARG A 116 -8.47 5.23 1.17
N ALA A 117 -8.95 3.99 1.28
CA ALA A 117 -8.69 3.12 2.41
C ALA A 117 -7.44 2.26 2.24
N VAL A 118 -6.82 2.22 1.05
CA VAL A 118 -5.67 1.35 0.74
C VAL A 118 -4.53 1.55 1.75
N ASN A 119 -4.05 2.80 1.91
CA ASN A 119 -2.96 3.09 2.83
C ASN A 119 -3.37 2.89 4.30
N LEU A 120 -4.63 3.12 4.63
CA LEU A 120 -5.14 2.89 5.99
C LEU A 120 -5.12 1.39 6.32
N ILE A 121 -5.59 0.55 5.40
CA ILE A 121 -5.60 -0.91 5.56
C ILE A 121 -4.17 -1.46 5.64
N LEU A 122 -3.28 -0.99 4.75
CA LEU A 122 -1.88 -1.37 4.78
C LEU A 122 -1.19 -0.93 6.08
N GLY A 123 -1.43 0.29 6.55
CA GLY A 123 -0.86 0.75 7.82
C GLY A 123 -1.45 0.06 9.04
N LEU A 124 -2.73 -0.30 9.02
CA LEU A 124 -3.32 -1.11 10.09
C LEU A 124 -2.63 -2.47 10.19
N LEU A 125 -2.43 -3.13 9.04
CA LEU A 125 -1.70 -4.39 8.97
C LEU A 125 -0.26 -4.21 9.48
N ALA A 126 0.43 -3.14 9.04
CA ALA A 126 1.77 -2.81 9.50
C ALA A 126 1.82 -2.63 11.02
N LEU A 127 0.89 -1.87 11.59
CA LEU A 127 0.83 -1.60 13.03
C LEU A 127 0.56 -2.85 13.85
N ILE A 128 -0.34 -3.72 13.40
CA ILE A 128 -0.63 -4.99 14.08
C ILE A 128 0.62 -5.88 14.07
N VAL A 129 1.27 -6.03 12.92
CA VAL A 129 2.47 -6.85 12.76
C VAL A 129 3.64 -6.27 13.56
N PHE A 130 3.83 -4.94 13.51
CA PHE A 130 4.85 -4.22 14.28
C PHE A 130 4.66 -4.40 15.79
N TYR A 131 3.42 -4.24 16.25
CA TYR A 131 3.07 -4.44 17.66
C TYR A 131 3.38 -5.88 18.09
N LYS A 132 3.00 -6.89 17.30
CA LYS A 132 3.28 -8.31 17.61
C LYS A 132 4.77 -8.60 17.63
N PHE A 133 5.53 -8.06 16.68
CA PHE A 133 6.98 -8.18 16.64
C PHE A 133 7.63 -7.60 17.89
N LEU A 134 7.32 -6.35 18.25
CA LEU A 134 7.91 -5.72 19.43
C LEU A 134 7.41 -6.32 20.74
N SER A 135 6.17 -6.81 20.77
CA SER A 135 5.63 -7.46 21.97
C SER A 135 6.35 -8.78 22.23
N LEU A 136 6.77 -9.48 21.18
CA LEU A 136 7.59 -10.69 21.28
C LEU A 136 9.02 -10.37 21.75
N ALA A 137 9.64 -9.32 21.19
CA ALA A 137 11.04 -9.00 21.46
C ALA A 137 11.28 -8.23 22.77
N TYR A 138 10.39 -7.30 23.15
CA TYR A 138 10.61 -6.35 24.25
C TYR A 138 9.41 -6.21 25.21
N GLY A 139 8.37 -7.00 25.00
CA GLY A 139 7.17 -7.04 25.82
C GLY A 139 6.06 -6.04 25.42
N PRO A 140 4.83 -6.24 25.94
CA PRO A 140 3.63 -5.54 25.46
C PRO A 140 3.62 -4.02 25.62
N ARG A 141 4.24 -3.52 26.69
CA ARG A 141 4.26 -2.09 27.02
C ARG A 141 5.15 -1.31 26.06
N THR A 142 6.34 -1.84 25.77
CA THR A 142 7.27 -1.27 24.80
C THR A 142 6.65 -1.26 23.41
N ALA A 143 6.05 -2.39 23.01
CA ALA A 143 5.35 -2.51 21.74
C ALA A 143 4.24 -1.45 21.56
N PHE A 144 3.47 -1.19 22.62
CA PHE A 144 2.42 -0.17 22.60
C PHE A 144 2.97 1.23 22.31
N PHE A 145 3.95 1.69 23.11
CA PHE A 145 4.52 3.03 22.94
C PHE A 145 5.25 3.18 21.61
N SER A 146 6.02 2.18 21.19
CA SER A 146 6.68 2.21 19.87
C SER A 146 5.67 2.24 18.73
N SER A 147 4.56 1.51 18.83
CA SER A 147 3.50 1.55 17.81
C SER A 147 2.79 2.89 17.77
N LEU A 148 2.60 3.55 18.92
CA LEU A 148 2.08 4.93 18.97
C LEU A 148 3.05 5.91 18.32
N ILE A 149 4.35 5.79 18.60
CA ILE A 149 5.38 6.62 17.96
C ILE A 149 5.35 6.43 16.45
N LEU A 150 5.21 5.18 15.97
CA LEU A 150 5.09 4.90 14.54
C LEU A 150 3.81 5.51 13.95
N LEU A 151 2.66 5.34 14.62
CA LEU A 151 1.36 5.88 14.17
C LEU A 151 1.35 7.41 14.08
N PHE A 152 1.95 8.09 15.07
CA PHE A 152 2.00 9.55 15.13
C PHE A 152 3.25 10.16 14.49
N ASN A 153 4.08 9.34 13.84
CA ASN A 153 5.19 9.83 13.06
C ASN A 153 4.66 10.66 11.87
N ALA A 154 5.22 11.86 11.67
CA ALA A 154 4.80 12.78 10.61
C ALA A 154 4.83 12.15 9.22
N THR A 155 5.81 11.28 8.94
CA THR A 155 5.91 10.55 7.68
C THR A 155 4.75 9.57 7.50
N PHE A 156 4.41 8.79 8.54
CA PHE A 156 3.29 7.83 8.49
C PHE A 156 1.95 8.56 8.32
N LEU A 157 1.72 9.63 9.08
CA LEU A 157 0.51 10.45 8.97
C LEU A 157 0.38 11.10 7.59
N GLY A 158 1.48 11.66 7.06
CA GLY A 158 1.50 12.23 5.71
C GLY A 158 1.21 11.19 4.63
N MET A 159 1.76 9.98 4.77
CA MET A 159 1.54 8.89 3.82
C MET A 159 0.11 8.31 3.89
N PHE A 160 -0.55 8.33 5.05
CA PHE A 160 -1.97 7.95 5.14
C PHE A 160 -2.88 8.86 4.32
N TYR A 161 -2.55 10.14 4.25
CA TYR A 161 -3.29 11.12 3.47
C TYR A 161 -3.07 10.98 1.95
N ARG A 162 -1.90 10.45 1.53
CA ARG A 162 -1.48 10.36 0.13
C ARG A 162 -1.85 9.03 -0.53
N ILE A 163 -3.03 8.97 -1.13
CA ILE A 163 -3.58 7.76 -1.77
C ILE A 163 -2.64 7.16 -2.83
N TYR A 164 -2.05 7.99 -3.68
CA TYR A 164 -1.35 7.54 -4.88
C TYR A 164 0.16 7.36 -4.67
N MET A 165 0.60 7.11 -3.44
CA MET A 165 2.02 6.99 -3.10
C MET A 165 2.48 5.52 -2.95
N SER A 166 3.22 5.01 -3.92
CA SER A 166 3.76 3.63 -3.90
C SER A 166 4.79 3.37 -2.80
N ASP A 167 5.53 4.41 -2.38
CA ASP A 167 6.58 4.30 -1.38
C ASP A 167 6.06 3.83 -0.02
N PHE A 168 4.85 4.28 0.36
CA PHE A 168 4.24 3.84 1.61
C PHE A 168 3.94 2.35 1.59
N ALA A 169 3.31 1.85 0.53
CA ALA A 169 3.03 0.44 0.38
C ALA A 169 4.33 -0.39 0.40
N SER A 170 5.35 0.04 -0.35
CA SER A 170 6.67 -0.63 -0.34
C SER A 170 7.27 -0.67 1.07
N MET A 171 7.27 0.44 1.80
CA MET A 171 7.78 0.51 3.18
C MET A 171 7.00 -0.40 4.13
N VAL A 172 5.67 -0.43 4.04
CA VAL A 172 4.81 -1.33 4.83
C VAL A 172 5.17 -2.79 4.58
N PHE A 173 5.35 -3.20 3.33
CA PHE A 173 5.72 -4.57 2.99
C PHE A 173 7.16 -4.93 3.43
N VAL A 174 8.10 -3.98 3.46
CA VAL A 174 9.42 -4.20 4.10
C VAL A 174 9.24 -4.43 5.60
N LEU A 175 8.53 -3.54 6.28
CA LEU A 175 8.31 -3.63 7.73
C LEU A 175 7.67 -4.97 8.09
N ILE A 176 6.59 -5.34 7.41
CA ILE A 176 5.90 -6.62 7.62
C ILE A 176 6.85 -7.78 7.34
N GLY A 177 7.61 -7.72 6.24
CA GLY A 177 8.56 -8.77 5.87
C GLY A 177 9.63 -9.00 6.95
N VAL A 178 10.26 -7.94 7.43
CA VAL A 178 11.28 -7.99 8.49
C VAL A 178 10.69 -8.50 9.81
N ALA A 179 9.52 -7.97 10.20
CA ALA A 179 8.84 -8.39 11.41
C ALA A 179 8.43 -9.87 11.39
N LEU A 180 7.89 -10.35 10.26
CA LEU A 180 7.56 -11.76 10.04
C LEU A 180 8.81 -12.64 10.04
N TYR A 181 9.91 -12.19 9.45
CA TYR A 181 11.17 -12.94 9.47
C TYR A 181 11.64 -13.20 10.90
N TYR A 182 11.67 -12.15 11.72
CA TYR A 182 12.03 -12.28 13.13
C TYR A 182 11.09 -13.21 13.89
N MET A 183 9.77 -13.05 13.71
CA MET A 183 8.79 -13.94 14.33
C MET A 183 8.90 -15.40 13.86
N ALA A 184 9.36 -15.63 12.63
CA ALA A 184 9.60 -16.97 12.11
C ALA A 184 10.80 -17.64 12.79
N LEU A 185 11.88 -16.89 13.03
CA LEU A 185 13.06 -17.36 13.76
C LEU A 185 12.72 -17.71 15.22
N GLU A 186 12.02 -16.83 15.93
CA GLU A 186 11.66 -17.05 17.33
C GLU A 186 10.65 -18.19 17.55
N ARG A 187 9.77 -18.44 16.58
CA ARG A 187 8.70 -19.45 16.71
C ARG A 187 8.98 -20.74 15.98
N ASP A 188 10.10 -20.82 15.26
CA ASP A 188 10.48 -21.93 14.37
C ASP A 188 9.34 -22.34 13.40
N LYS A 189 8.74 -21.35 12.74
CA LYS A 189 7.61 -21.56 11.81
C LYS A 189 7.95 -21.18 10.38
N GLN A 190 8.22 -22.19 9.56
CA GLN A 190 8.51 -22.03 8.13
C GLN A 190 7.43 -21.26 7.37
N ALA A 191 6.15 -21.46 7.70
CA ALA A 191 5.05 -20.73 7.07
C ALA A 191 5.17 -19.21 7.23
N ILE A 192 5.66 -18.74 8.38
CA ILE A 192 5.87 -17.30 8.64
C ILE A 192 7.07 -16.79 7.85
N ALA A 193 8.11 -17.61 7.67
CA ALA A 193 9.27 -17.26 6.84
C ALA A 193 8.89 -17.12 5.35
N VAL A 194 8.01 -17.99 4.84
CA VAL A 194 7.48 -17.86 3.47
C VAL A 194 6.70 -16.56 3.31
N LEU A 195 5.82 -16.23 4.26
CA LEU A 195 5.08 -14.95 4.25
C LEU A 195 6.01 -13.74 4.31
N SER A 196 7.10 -13.83 5.07
CA SER A 196 8.15 -12.81 5.09
C SER A 196 8.76 -12.60 3.70
N GLY A 197 9.20 -13.69 3.04
CA GLY A 197 9.77 -13.63 1.69
C GLY A 197 8.79 -13.05 0.67
N LEU A 198 7.52 -13.46 0.71
CA LEU A 198 6.46 -12.90 -0.14
C LEU A 198 6.24 -11.41 0.11
N SER A 199 6.26 -10.97 1.37
CA SER A 199 6.14 -9.56 1.73
C SER A 199 7.30 -8.74 1.18
N LEU A 200 8.54 -9.21 1.35
CA LEU A 200 9.73 -8.54 0.83
C LEU A 200 9.74 -8.49 -0.71
N GLY A 201 9.38 -9.59 -1.38
CA GLY A 201 9.25 -9.62 -2.84
C GLY A 201 8.16 -8.67 -3.36
N THR A 202 7.04 -8.56 -2.65
CA THR A 202 5.97 -7.60 -2.96
C THR A 202 6.46 -6.15 -2.83
N SER A 203 7.25 -5.85 -1.80
CA SER A 203 7.87 -4.54 -1.64
C SER A 203 8.74 -4.15 -2.83
N VAL A 204 9.53 -5.11 -3.35
CA VAL A 204 10.36 -4.91 -4.53
C VAL A 204 9.49 -4.67 -5.77
N ALA A 205 8.45 -5.48 -5.98
CA ALA A 205 7.56 -5.35 -7.12
C ALA A 205 6.78 -4.01 -7.13
N ILE A 206 6.50 -3.44 -5.96
CA ILE A 206 5.82 -2.14 -5.80
C ILE A 206 6.72 -0.97 -6.18
N ARG A 207 8.02 -1.04 -5.88
CA ARG A 207 8.92 0.11 -6.00
C ARG A 207 9.88 0.05 -7.18
N TYR A 208 10.33 -1.14 -7.56
CA TYR A 208 11.32 -1.30 -8.61
C TYR A 208 10.65 -1.67 -9.93
N THR A 209 10.68 -0.72 -10.86
CA THR A 209 10.22 -0.87 -12.26
C THR A 209 10.89 -2.03 -13.01
N ASN A 210 12.08 -2.44 -12.57
CA ASN A 210 12.94 -3.44 -13.24
C ASN A 210 12.32 -4.85 -13.36
N VAL A 211 11.36 -5.20 -12.50
CA VAL A 211 10.69 -6.52 -12.56
C VAL A 211 9.72 -6.62 -13.74
N VAL A 212 9.16 -5.49 -14.18
CA VAL A 212 8.14 -5.49 -15.24
C VAL A 212 8.72 -5.17 -16.60
N THR A 213 9.76 -4.35 -16.68
CA THR A 213 10.52 -4.21 -17.93
C THR A 213 11.09 -5.54 -18.38
N THR A 214 11.54 -6.42 -17.47
CA THR A 214 12.02 -7.77 -17.81
C THR A 214 10.89 -8.71 -18.24
N LEU A 215 9.73 -8.70 -17.60
CA LEU A 215 8.57 -9.52 -18.01
C LEU A 215 7.96 -9.07 -19.35
N GLN A 216 7.87 -7.75 -19.60
CA GLN A 216 7.41 -7.21 -20.88
C GLN A 216 8.43 -7.47 -22.00
N SER A 217 9.73 -7.44 -21.69
CA SER A 217 10.79 -7.86 -22.62
C SER A 217 10.70 -9.34 -22.98
N CYS A 218 10.42 -10.21 -22.01
CA CYS A 218 10.24 -11.65 -22.24
C CYS A 218 8.98 -11.97 -23.05
N SER A 219 7.86 -11.27 -22.80
CA SER A 219 6.63 -11.41 -23.59
C SER A 219 6.80 -11.00 -25.06
N MET A 220 7.73 -10.10 -25.37
CA MET A 220 8.03 -9.71 -26.75
C MET A 220 8.97 -10.68 -27.47
N ARG A 221 9.76 -11.47 -26.73
CA ARG A 221 10.67 -12.49 -27.31
C ARG A 221 10.01 -13.83 -27.60
N SER A 222 8.84 -14.13 -27.03
CA SER A 222 8.10 -15.36 -27.35
C SER A 222 7.13 -15.20 -28.52
N GLY A 223 7.11 -14.05 -29.19
CA GLY A 223 6.26 -13.75 -30.35
C GLY A 223 7.04 -13.43 -31.64
N SER A 224 8.33 -13.77 -31.69
CA SER A 224 9.21 -13.69 -32.88
C SER A 224 9.70 -15.08 -33.24
#